data_AF-A0A2G5FLD7-F1
#
_entry.id   AF-A0A2G5FLD7-F1
#
_cell.length_a   1.000
_cell.length_b   1.000
_cell.length_c   1.000
_cell.angle_alpha   90.00
_cell.angle_beta   90.00
_cell.angle_gamma   90.00
#
_symmetry.space_group_name_H-M   'P 1'
#
loop_
_entity.id
_entity.type
_entity.pdbx_description
1 polymer ?
#
loop_
_entity_poly.entity_id
_entity_poly.type
_entity_poly.pdbx_seq_one_letter_code
_entity_poly.pdbx_strand_id
1 'polypeptide(L)' 'MGLGTILLIILLLMLVGALPAWPHSRSWGYGPTGGLGLVLVIVLVLVLLGYV' A
#
# COMPACT_ATOMS: atom_id res chain seq x y z
N MET A 1 -15.78 10.79 -5.21
CA MET A 1 -14.52 10.13 -4.83
C MET A 1 -13.46 10.54 -5.83
N GLY A 2 -12.27 10.94 -5.38
CA GLY A 2 -11.17 11.31 -6.28
C GLY A 2 -10.32 10.10 -6.66
N LEU A 3 -9.59 10.20 -7.77
CA LEU A 3 -8.62 9.17 -8.18
C LEU A 3 -7.57 8.90 -7.07
N GLY A 4 -7.14 9.94 -6.34
CA GLY A 4 -6.27 9.79 -5.17
C GLY A 4 -6.85 8.91 -4.07
N THR A 5 -8.14 9.05 -3.78
CA THR A 5 -8.83 8.21 -2.78
C THR A 5 -8.90 6.75 -3.24
N ILE A 6 -9.19 6.51 -4.52
CA ILE A 6 -9.25 5.15 -5.09
C ILE A 6 -7.86 4.50 -5.02
N LEU A 7 -6.82 5.24 -5.39
CA LEU A 7 -5.44 4.77 -5.34
C LEU A 7 -5.04 4.39 -3.90
N LEU A 8 -5.36 5.21 -2.91
CA LEU A 8 -5.11 4.90 -1.49
C LEU A 8 -5.82 3.61 -1.04
N ILE A 9 -7.08 3.41 -1.44
CA ILE A 9 -7.84 2.19 -1.11
C ILE A 9 -7.16 0.97 -1.71
N ILE A 10 -6.79 1.01 -2.99
CA ILE A 10 -6.11 -0.10 -3.67
C ILE A 10 -4.79 -0.41 -2.96
N LEU A 11 -4.02 0.62 -2.62
CA LEU A 11 -2.73 0.46 -1.96
C LEU A 11 -2.86 -0.19 -0.58
N LEU A 12 -3.87 0.21 0.20
CA LEU A 12 -4.19 -0.41 1.49
C LEU A 12 -4.59 -1.88 1.33
N LEU A 13 -5.42 -2.21 0.34
CA LEU A 13 -5.81 -3.60 0.06
C LEU A 13 -4.60 -4.46 -0.31
N MET A 14 -3.71 -3.94 -1.16
CA MET A 14 -2.46 -4.62 -1.50
C MET A 14 -1.57 -4.81 -0.27
N LEU A 15 -1.48 -3.81 0.61
CA LEU A 15 -0.69 -3.92 1.84
C LEU A 15 -1.18 -5.06 2.74
N VAL A 16 -2.49 -5.14 2.93
CA VAL A 16 -3.13 -6.19 3.75
C VAL A 16 -2.94 -7.58 3.13
N GLY A 17 -3.11 -7.72 1.81
CA GLY A 17 -2.89 -8.98 1.11
C GLY A 17 -1.42 -9.42 1.11
N ALA A 18 -0.50 -8.46 1.11
CA ALA A 18 0.94 -8.71 1.12
C ALA A 18 1.51 -9.05 2.51
N LEU A 19 0.75 -8.91 3.60
CA LEU A 19 1.22 -9.29 4.93
C LEU A 19 1.49 -10.80 4.98
N PRO A 20 2.63 -11.27 5.54
CA PRO A 20 2.95 -12.70 5.68
C PRO A 20 2.12 -13.41 6.77
N ALA A 21 0.88 -12.96 7.00
CA ALA A 21 -0.12 -13.60 7.85
C ALA A 21 -0.98 -14.64 7.08
N TRP A 22 -1.09 -14.48 5.76
CA TRP A 22 -1.92 -15.35 4.92
C TRP A 22 -1.13 -16.55 4.39
N PRO A 23 -1.76 -17.73 4.20
CA PRO A 23 -1.08 -18.91 3.66
C PRO A 23 -0.40 -18.68 2.30
N HIS A 24 -0.97 -17.85 1.42
CA HIS A 24 -0.41 -17.59 0.10
C HIS A 24 0.79 -16.63 0.11
N SER A 25 0.82 -15.68 1.05
CA SER A 25 1.84 -14.63 1.14
C SER A 25 2.96 -14.99 2.12
N ARG A 26 2.82 -16.10 2.87
CA ARG A 26 3.78 -16.54 3.89
C ARG A 26 5.19 -16.75 3.33
N SER A 27 5.32 -17.26 2.10
CA SER A 27 6.63 -17.46 1.45
C SER A 27 7.28 -16.16 0.98
N TRP A 28 6.53 -15.07 0.88
CA TRP A 28 7.05 -13.77 0.45
C TRP A 28 7.77 -13.01 1.58
N GLY A 29 7.52 -13.41 2.83
CA GLY A 29 8.03 -12.69 4.01
C GLY A 29 7.55 -11.24 4.03
N TYR A 30 8.41 -10.33 4.50
CA TYR A 30 8.10 -8.89 4.58
C TYR A 30 8.54 -8.08 3.34
N GLY A 31 9.11 -8.73 2.32
CA GLY A 31 9.63 -8.06 1.13
C GLY A 31 8.57 -7.19 0.41
N PRO A 32 7.41 -7.76 0.03
CA PRO A 32 6.35 -7.00 -0.61
C PRO A 32 5.72 -5.94 0.31
N THR A 33 5.53 -6.26 1.60
CA THR A 33 4.93 -5.33 2.57
C THR A 33 5.80 -4.08 2.75
N GLY A 34 7.13 -4.22 2.79
CA GLY A 34 8.05 -3.11 2.90
C GLY A 34 8.02 -2.18 1.69
N GLY A 35 8.03 -2.74 0.48
CA GLY A 35 7.93 -1.97 -0.77
C GLY A 35 6.59 -1.24 -0.88
N LEU A 36 5.47 -1.94 -0.64
CA LEU A 36 4.14 -1.33 -0.65
C LEU A 36 3.97 -0.28 0.45
N GLY A 37 4.55 -0.51 1.63
CA GLY A 37 4.55 0.46 2.73
C GLY A 37 5.29 1.74 2.38
N LEU A 38 6.45 1.63 1.73
CA LEU A 38 7.19 2.80 1.24
C LEU A 38 6.35 3.59 0.22
N VAL A 39 5.72 2.90 -0.73
CA VAL A 39 4.84 3.55 -1.71
C VAL A 39 3.67 4.25 -1.01
N LEU A 40 3.07 3.64 0.02
CA LEU A 40 1.98 4.25 0.79
C LEU A 40 2.41 5.53 1.48
N VAL A 41 3.60 5.54 2.08
CA VAL A 41 4.16 6.76 2.69
C VAL A 41 4.37 7.86 1.64
N ILE A 42 4.93 7.53 0.47
CA ILE A 42 5.12 8.50 -0.62
C ILE A 42 3.77 9.09 -1.06
N VAL A 43 2.78 8.24 -1.32
CA VAL A 43 1.45 8.67 -1.75
C VAL A 43 0.78 9.55 -0.69
N LEU A 44 0.88 9.19 0.59
CA LEU A 44 0.37 10.01 1.69
C LEU A 44 1.00 11.41 1.68
N VAL A 45 2.32 11.51 1.49
CA VAL A 45 3.00 12.82 1.39
C VAL A 45 2.46 13.62 0.20
N LEU A 46 2.29 12.99 -0.96
CA LEU A 46 1.76 13.67 -2.15
C LEU A 46 0.32 14.17 -1.96
N VAL A 47 -0.54 13.37 -1.33
CA VAL A 47 -1.92 13.76 -1.00
C VAL A 47 -1.93 14.93 0.00
N LEU A 48 -1.10 14.88 1.03
CA LEU A 48 -1.00 15.96 2.03
C LEU A 48 -0.49 17.27 1.43
N LEU A 49 0.38 17.19 0.43
CA LEU A 49 0.88 18.36 -0.31
C LEU A 49 -0.05 18.81 -1.44
N GLY A 50 -1.16 18.11 -1.70
CA GLY A 50 -2.15 18.46 -2.72
C GLY A 50 -1.73 18.14 -4.16
N TYR A 51 -0.77 17.23 -4.35
CA TYR A 51 -0.31 16.78 -5.67
C TYR A 51 -1.12 15.61 -6.25
N VAL A 52 -2.04 15.02 -5.47
CA VAL A 52 -2.89 13.86 -5.80
C VAL A 52 -4.28 14.04 -5.22
#